data_AF-A0A2N3GZW5-F1
#
_entry.id   AF-A0A2N3GZW5-F1
#
_cell.length_a   1.000
_cell.length_b   1.000
_cell.length_c   1.000
_cell.angle_alpha   90.00
_cell.angle_beta   90.00
_cell.angle_gamma   90.00
#
_symmetry.space_group_name_H-M   'P 1'
#
loop_
_entity.id
_entity.type
_entity.pdbx_description
1 polymer ?
#
loop_
_entity_poly.entity_id
_entity_poly.type
_entity_poly.pdbx_seq_one_letter_code
_entity_poly.pdbx_strand_id
1 'polypeptide(L)'
;MVSSDVSVIRLADADVDNVESVRALLADSLAEPRPRVLADLTGLTGLRGPLIAAIIIAAHELGADARFAVYAPEHIFQQMQDWKISEAWPCFDDWDKATEYLCRDAS
;
A
#
# COMPACT_ATOMS: atom_id res chain seq x y z
N MET A 1 4.87 4.87 17.79
CA MET A 1 6.21 4.42 17.37
C MET A 1 5.97 3.22 16.48
N VAL A 2 6.08 3.38 15.16
CA VAL A 2 5.79 2.29 14.21
C VAL A 2 6.83 1.19 14.45
N SER A 3 6.38 -0.07 14.62
CA SER A 3 7.28 -1.21 14.79
C SER A 3 8.27 -1.23 13.62
N SER A 4 9.56 -1.51 13.89
CA SER A 4 10.68 -1.42 12.95
C SER A 4 10.59 -2.31 11.69
N ASP A 5 9.47 -2.99 11.48
CA ASP A 5 9.30 -4.04 10.48
C ASP A 5 8.24 -3.69 9.42
N VAL A 6 7.61 -2.52 9.48
CA VAL A 6 6.68 -2.05 8.43
C VAL A 6 7.42 -1.14 7.46
N SER A 7 7.54 -1.60 6.21
CA SER A 7 8.03 -0.78 5.11
C SER A 7 6.92 0.12 4.60
N VAL A 8 7.19 1.41 4.51
CA VAL A 8 6.26 2.38 3.93
C VAL A 8 6.72 2.71 2.51
N ILE A 9 5.86 2.49 1.52
CA ILE A 9 6.08 2.96 0.15
C ILE A 9 5.18 4.15 -0.13
N ARG A 10 5.74 5.25 -0.64
CA ARG A 10 4.98 6.44 -1.03
C ARG A 10 4.74 6.42 -2.53
N LEU A 11 3.49 6.22 -2.95
CA LEU A 11 3.19 6.13 -4.38
C LEU A 11 3.32 7.47 -5.11
N ALA A 12 3.31 8.59 -4.39
CA ALA A 12 3.62 9.90 -4.96
C ALA A 12 5.09 10.03 -5.43
N ASP A 13 5.98 9.17 -4.95
CA ASP A 13 7.41 9.19 -5.30
C ASP A 13 7.73 8.31 -6.53
N ALA A 14 6.75 7.57 -7.06
CA ALA A 14 6.90 6.73 -8.25
C ALA A 14 6.13 7.27 -9.46
N ASP A 15 6.66 6.93 -10.64
CA ASP A 15 5.89 6.96 -11.86
C ASP A 15 4.94 5.75 -11.89
N VAL A 16 3.68 5.96 -11.52
CA VAL A 16 2.66 4.91 -11.39
C VAL A 16 2.22 4.33 -12.74
N ASP A 17 2.58 4.96 -13.86
CA ASP A 17 2.41 4.42 -15.20
C ASP A 17 3.55 3.45 -15.58
N ASN A 18 4.61 3.39 -14.77
CA ASN A 18 5.80 2.59 -14.99
C ASN A 18 5.98 1.52 -13.90
N VAL A 19 5.74 0.26 -14.28
CA VAL A 19 5.88 -0.91 -13.38
C VAL A 19 7.27 -1.01 -12.75
N GLU A 20 8.34 -0.65 -13.47
CA GLU A 20 9.70 -0.70 -12.92
C GLU A 20 9.91 0.37 -11.83
N SER A 21 9.21 1.51 -11.92
CA SER A 21 9.23 2.52 -10.86
C SER A 21 8.51 2.03 -9.60
N VAL A 22 7.43 1.27 -9.74
CA VAL A 22 6.68 0.68 -8.62
C VAL A 22 7.50 -0.44 -7.97
N ARG A 23 8.15 -1.29 -8.78
CA ARG A 23 9.09 -2.32 -8.31
C ARG A 23 10.25 -1.74 -7.53
N ALA A 24 10.80 -0.62 -7.99
CA ALA A 24 11.90 0.04 -7.30
C ALA A 24 11.50 0.48 -5.88
N LEU A 25 10.25 0.90 -5.66
CA LEU A 25 9.74 1.21 -4.31
C LEU A 25 9.62 -0.03 -3.42
N LEU A 26 9.36 -1.20 -4.01
CA LEU A 26 9.16 -2.46 -3.29
C LEU A 26 10.45 -3.25 -3.06
N ALA A 27 11.54 -2.91 -3.74
CA ALA A 27 12.75 -3.71 -3.80
C ALA A 27 13.26 -4.14 -2.41
N ASP A 28 13.34 -3.20 -1.47
CA ASP A 28 13.78 -3.47 -0.10
C ASP A 28 12.78 -4.37 0.65
N SER A 29 11.48 -4.19 0.40
CA SER A 29 10.44 -5.01 1.03
C SER A 29 10.42 -6.44 0.51
N LEU A 30 10.68 -6.63 -0.78
CA LEU A 30 10.71 -7.95 -1.42
C LEU A 30 11.91 -8.81 -0.97
N ALA A 31 12.95 -8.19 -0.40
CA ALA A 31 14.07 -8.91 0.18
C ALA A 31 13.74 -9.53 1.55
N GLU A 32 12.65 -9.09 2.19
CA GLU A 32 12.25 -9.58 3.51
C GLU A 32 11.43 -10.87 3.41
N PRO A 33 11.67 -11.89 4.27
CA PRO A 33 10.95 -13.17 4.22
C PRO A 33 9.43 -13.06 4.46
N ARG A 34 8.99 -12.02 5.17
CA ARG A 34 7.59 -11.74 5.49
C ARG A 34 7.35 -10.22 5.40
N PRO A 35 7.26 -9.68 4.18
CA PRO A 35 7.12 -8.25 3.98
C PRO A 35 5.85 -7.73 4.65
N ARG A 36 5.96 -6.59 5.32
CA ARG A 36 4.81 -5.83 5.82
C ARG A 36 4.88 -4.45 5.18
N VAL A 37 4.00 -4.19 4.22
CA VAL A 37 4.06 -2.99 3.39
C VAL A 37 2.82 -2.14 3.59
N LEU A 38 3.03 -0.87 3.93
CA LEU A 38 2.02 0.16 3.90
C LEU A 38 2.21 1.03 2.65
N ALA A 39 1.25 1.01 1.74
CA ALA A 39 1.22 1.96 0.63
C ALA A 39 0.57 3.26 1.08
N ASP A 40 1.35 4.34 1.06
CA ASP A 40 0.95 5.69 1.41
C ASP A 40 0.53 6.46 0.15
N LEU A 41 -0.73 6.90 0.10
CA LEU A 41 -1.30 7.70 -0.99
C LEU A 41 -1.26 9.21 -0.70
N THR A 42 -0.60 9.64 0.38
CA THR A 42 -0.41 11.06 0.68
C THR A 42 0.30 11.77 -0.46
N GLY A 43 -0.13 13.00 -0.77
CA GLY A 43 0.43 13.80 -1.86
C GLY A 43 -0.21 13.52 -3.23
N LEU A 44 -1.06 12.50 -3.34
CA LEU A 44 -1.85 12.26 -4.55
C LEU A 44 -3.13 13.12 -4.54
N THR A 45 -3.53 13.60 -5.71
CA THR A 45 -4.74 14.42 -5.87
C THR A 45 -6.01 13.58 -6.07
N GLY A 46 -5.87 12.28 -6.35
CA GLY A 46 -6.99 11.38 -6.64
C GLY A 46 -6.52 10.06 -7.25
N LEU A 47 -7.42 9.09 -7.34
CA LEU A 47 -7.15 7.81 -7.99
C LEU A 47 -7.33 7.90 -9.51
N ARG A 48 -6.44 7.21 -10.22
CA ARG A 48 -6.51 6.98 -11.66
C ARG A 48 -6.29 5.49 -11.93
N GLY A 49 -6.73 5.02 -13.10
CA GLY A 49 -6.58 3.62 -13.50
C GLY A 49 -5.16 3.07 -13.32
N PRO A 50 -4.10 3.79 -13.74
CA PRO A 50 -2.72 3.34 -13.56
C PRO A 50 -2.29 3.18 -12.10
N LEU A 51 -2.69 4.09 -11.21
CA LEU A 51 -2.40 3.99 -9.78
C LEU A 51 -3.03 2.74 -9.15
N ILE A 52 -4.25 2.39 -9.56
CA ILE A 52 -4.93 1.18 -9.08
C ILE A 52 -4.19 -0.07 -9.58
N ALA A 53 -3.77 -0.06 -10.85
CA ALA A 53 -2.95 -1.14 -11.40
C ALA A 53 -1.61 -1.26 -10.65
N ALA A 54 -0.97 -0.16 -10.29
CA ALA A 54 0.25 -0.15 -9.49
C ALA A 54 0.05 -0.79 -8.11
N ILE A 55 -1.04 -0.47 -7.42
CA ILE A 55 -1.37 -1.08 -6.12
C ILE A 55 -1.62 -2.60 -6.27
N ILE A 56 -2.34 -3.01 -7.33
CA ILE A 56 -2.57 -4.44 -7.63
C ILE A 56 -1.25 -5.17 -7.88
N ILE A 57 -0.35 -4.57 -8.65
CA ILE A 57 0.97 -5.15 -8.96
C ILE A 57 1.77 -5.28 -7.67
N ALA A 58 1.81 -4.22 -6.85
CA ALA A 58 2.51 -4.24 -5.56
C ALA A 58 2.01 -5.37 -4.65
N ALA A 59 0.69 -5.50 -4.48
CA ALA A 59 0.09 -6.56 -3.68
C ALA A 59 0.42 -7.96 -4.21
N HIS A 60 0.44 -8.15 -5.54
CA HIS A 60 0.79 -9.44 -6.14
C HIS A 60 2.27 -9.79 -6.02
N GLU A 61 3.18 -8.83 -6.19
CA GLU A 61 4.62 -9.09 -6.15
C GLU A 61 5.12 -9.44 -4.75
N LEU A 62 4.48 -8.89 -3.72
CA LEU A 62 4.77 -9.23 -2.34
C LEU A 62 4.41 -10.70 -2.01
N GLY A 63 3.51 -11.32 -2.79
CA GLY A 63 3.15 -12.71 -2.64
C GLY A 63 2.19 -13.00 -1.47
N ALA A 64 1.80 -14.26 -1.33
CA ALA A 64 0.75 -14.69 -0.40
C ALA A 64 1.12 -14.56 1.09
N ASP A 65 2.42 -14.58 1.40
CA ASP A 65 2.93 -14.52 2.79
C ASP A 65 3.17 -13.09 3.28
N ALA A 66 3.03 -12.09 2.41
CA ALA A 66 3.17 -10.69 2.77
C ALA A 66 1.89 -10.09 3.33
N ARG A 67 2.04 -9.05 4.15
CA ARG A 67 0.93 -8.20 4.55
C ARG A 67 1.00 -6.87 3.82
N PHE A 68 -0.10 -6.51 3.19
CA PHE A 68 -0.24 -5.28 2.44
C PHE A 68 -1.45 -4.51 2.94
N ALA A 69 -1.29 -3.21 3.15
CA ALA A 69 -2.37 -2.29 3.47
C ALA A 69 -2.16 -0.97 2.75
N VAL A 70 -3.24 -0.24 2.52
CA VAL A 70 -3.22 1.09 1.92
C VAL A 70 -3.69 2.13 2.92
N TYR A 71 -2.89 3.17 3.13
CA TYR A 71 -3.32 4.39 3.77
C TYR A 71 -3.69 5.43 2.71
N ALA A 72 -4.91 5.97 2.82
CA ALA A 72 -5.43 6.97 1.91
C ALA A 72 -5.95 8.19 2.66
N PRO A 73 -5.58 9.42 2.26
CA PRO A 73 -6.27 10.62 2.73
C PRO A 73 -7.77 10.56 2.45
N GLU A 74 -8.59 11.22 3.28
CA GLU A 74 -10.06 11.12 3.26
C GLU A 74 -10.67 11.26 1.85
N HIS A 75 -10.21 12.24 1.05
CA HIS A 75 -10.73 12.46 -0.32
C HIS A 75 -10.44 11.30 -1.28
N ILE A 76 -9.29 10.63 -1.12
CA ILE A 76 -8.95 9.43 -1.90
C ILE A 76 -9.67 8.21 -1.33
N PHE A 77 -9.76 8.10 -0.01
CA PHE A 77 -10.41 6.97 0.64
C PHE A 77 -11.89 6.88 0.26
N GLN A 78 -12.60 8.01 0.21
CA GLN A 78 -13.98 8.09 -0.31
C GLN A 78 -14.06 7.58 -1.75
N GLN A 79 -13.15 8.01 -2.63
CA GLN A 79 -13.08 7.51 -4.00
C GLN A 79 -12.81 5.99 -4.07
N MET A 80 -11.98 5.45 -3.17
CA MET A 80 -11.73 4.01 -3.09
C MET A 80 -12.98 3.22 -2.68
N GLN A 81 -13.77 3.77 -1.75
CA GLN A 81 -15.04 3.15 -1.34
C GLN A 81 -16.07 3.16 -2.47
N ASP A 82 -16.23 4.28 -3.17
CA ASP A 82 -17.15 4.41 -4.30
C ASP A 82 -16.83 3.40 -5.40
N TRP A 83 -15.54 3.13 -5.62
CA TRP A 83 -15.05 2.19 -6.63
C TRP A 83 -14.91 0.76 -6.10
N LYS A 84 -15.29 0.51 -4.84
CA LYS A 84 -15.22 -0.79 -4.16
C LYS A 84 -13.83 -1.42 -4.14
N ILE A 85 -12.78 -0.59 -4.15
CA ILE A 85 -11.39 -1.06 -4.14
C ILE A 85 -11.05 -1.74 -2.81
N SER A 86 -11.65 -1.27 -1.72
CA SER A 86 -11.48 -1.86 -0.39
C SER A 86 -11.95 -3.31 -0.26
N GLU A 87 -12.68 -3.84 -1.27
CA GLU A 87 -13.02 -5.27 -1.33
C GLU A 87 -11.83 -6.14 -1.77
N ALA A 88 -10.84 -5.56 -2.46
CA ALA A 88 -9.66 -6.27 -2.97
C ALA A 88 -8.49 -6.29 -1.97
N TRP A 89 -8.34 -5.26 -1.14
CA TRP A 89 -7.32 -5.20 -0.09
C TRP A 89 -7.69 -4.23 1.05
N PRO A 90 -7.05 -4.39 2.23
CA PRO A 90 -7.26 -3.52 3.38
C PRO A 90 -6.88 -2.07 3.08
N CYS A 91 -7.87 -1.17 3.17
CA CYS A 91 -7.71 0.27 2.97
C CYS A 91 -8.16 1.01 4.22
N PHE A 92 -7.41 2.04 4.61
CA PHE A 92 -7.68 2.81 5.82
C PHE A 92 -7.50 4.31 5.56
N ASP A 93 -8.37 5.11 6.16
CA ASP A 93 -8.24 6.58 6.30
C ASP A 93 -7.42 7.00 7.52
N ASP A 94 -7.00 6.03 8.32
CA ASP A 94 -6.32 6.20 9.59
C ASP A 94 -4.99 5.44 9.55
N TRP A 95 -3.90 6.18 9.73
CA TRP A 95 -2.54 5.63 9.69
C TRP A 95 -2.30 4.59 10.79
N ASP A 96 -2.79 4.86 12.00
CA ASP A 96 -2.57 3.99 13.15
C ASP A 96 -3.33 2.68 12.97
N LYS A 97 -4.55 2.72 12.42
CA LYS A 97 -5.29 1.49 12.08
C LYS A 97 -4.60 0.68 10.98
N ALA A 98 -4.05 1.35 9.96
CA ALA A 98 -3.34 0.66 8.88
C ALA A 98 -2.10 -0.06 9.41
N THR A 99 -1.33 0.61 10.28
CA THR A 99 -0.14 0.02 10.89
C THR A 99 -0.49 -1.07 11.92
N GLU A 100 -1.56 -0.89 12.71
CA GLU A 100 -2.07 -1.92 13.62
C GLU A 100 -2.47 -3.17 12.85
N TYR A 101 -3.18 -3.02 11.73
CA TYR A 101 -3.54 -4.13 10.84
C TYR A 101 -2.32 -4.92 10.37
N LEU A 102 -1.26 -4.23 9.94
CA LEU A 102 -0.01 -4.86 9.48
C LEU A 102 0.77 -5.54 10.61
N CYS A 103 0.59 -5.11 11.86
CA CYS A 103 1.27 -5.65 13.03
C CYS A 103 0.46 -6.74 13.75
N ARG A 104 -0.84 -6.86 13.49
CA ARG A 104 -1.69 -7.93 14.02
C ARG A 104 -1.20 -9.26 13.44
N ASP A 105 -0.79 -10.16 14.33
CA ASP A 105 -0.14 -11.47 14.07
C ASP A 105 1.41 -11.47 13.99
N ALA A 106 2.10 -10.52 14.64
CA ALA A 106 3.51 -10.70 15.03
C ALA A 106 3.69 -11.51 16.34
N SER A 107 2.74 -12.39 16.67
CA SER A 107 2.69 -13.22 17.89
C SER A 107 2.82 -14.70 17.57
#